data_AF-A0A924VKT2-F1
#
_entry.id   AF-A0A924VKT2-F1
#
_cell.length_a   1.000
_cell.length_b   1.000
_cell.length_c   1.000
_cell.angle_alpha   90.00
_cell.angle_beta   90.00
_cell.angle_gamma   90.00
#
_symmetry.space_group_name_H-M   'P 1'
#
loop_
_entity.id
_entity.type
_entity.pdbx_description
1 polymer ?
#
loop_
_entity_poly.entity_id
_entity_poly.type
_entity_poly.pdbx_seq_one_letter_code
_entity_poly.pdbx_strand_id
1 'polypeptide(L)'
;MKRTWLKWMPALAVPVLIASVAVAVPVAANAAVNLPTKTPSQVLALAAGEKVTALSGTLSQTSNLGLPEIPTTGADASAGSAIELLTGSHTARIFVDGSTKQRVQVLDTMAERDMVRNGSEVWLYDSKKKT
;
A
#
# COMPACT_ATOMS: atom_id res chain seq x y z
N MET A 1 -43.96 26.46 -40.09
CA MET A 1 -43.67 25.88 -38.76
C MET A 1 -42.51 24.86 -38.81
N LYS A 2 -41.36 25.16 -39.46
CA LYS A 2 -40.22 24.21 -39.60
C LYS A 2 -38.93 24.65 -38.88
N ARG A 3 -38.96 25.78 -38.17
CA ARG A 3 -37.77 26.44 -37.59
C ARG A 3 -37.55 26.17 -36.09
N THR A 4 -38.57 25.69 -35.39
CA THR A 4 -38.48 25.31 -33.97
C THR A 4 -37.84 23.94 -33.79
N TRP A 5 -38.09 23.00 -34.69
CA TRP A 5 -37.55 21.63 -34.62
C TRP A 5 -36.00 21.59 -34.69
N LEU A 6 -35.39 22.48 -35.48
CA LEU A 6 -33.93 22.57 -35.58
C LEU A 6 -33.25 23.03 -34.28
N LYS A 7 -33.97 23.74 -33.40
CA LYS A 7 -33.44 24.20 -32.09
C LYS A 7 -33.43 23.10 -31.03
N TRP A 8 -34.26 22.06 -31.19
CA TRP A 8 -34.37 20.94 -30.26
C TRP A 8 -33.57 19.70 -30.70
N MET A 9 -32.99 19.73 -31.91
CA MET A 9 -32.12 18.65 -32.40
C MET A 9 -30.98 18.28 -31.44
N PRO A 10 -30.22 19.25 -30.84
CA PRO A 10 -29.15 18.89 -29.92
C PRO A 10 -29.67 18.16 -28.67
N ALA A 11 -30.84 18.57 -28.16
CA ALA A 11 -31.45 18.00 -26.97
C ALA A 11 -31.92 16.56 -27.16
N LEU A 12 -32.24 16.16 -28.40
CA LEU A 12 -32.62 14.78 -28.71
C LEU A 12 -31.42 13.93 -29.14
N ALA A 13 -30.47 14.52 -29.86
CA ALA A 13 -29.30 13.79 -30.38
C ALA A 13 -28.39 13.27 -29.27
N VAL A 14 -28.17 14.07 -28.22
CA VAL A 14 -27.30 13.68 -27.09
C VAL A 14 -27.82 12.42 -26.35
N PRO A 15 -29.07 12.36 -25.86
CA PRO A 15 -29.57 11.16 -25.19
C PRO A 15 -29.65 9.94 -26.11
N VAL A 16 -29.97 10.11 -27.40
CA VAL A 16 -29.95 9.00 -28.37
C VAL A 16 -28.55 8.44 -28.55
N LEU A 17 -27.54 9.30 -28.64
CA LEU A 17 -26.16 8.90 -28.81
C LEU A 17 -25.64 8.19 -27.54
N ILE A 18 -25.96 8.69 -26.36
CA ILE A 18 -25.63 8.03 -25.07
C ILE A 18 -26.32 6.66 -24.97
N ALA A 19 -27.61 6.56 -25.29
CA ALA A 19 -28.35 5.31 -25.26
C ALA A 19 -27.78 4.28 -26.26
N SER A 20 -27.36 4.72 -27.46
CA SER A 20 -26.74 3.82 -28.44
C SER A 20 -25.39 3.26 -27.97
N VAL A 21 -24.59 4.05 -27.26
CA VAL A 21 -23.30 3.60 -26.71
C VAL A 21 -23.51 2.65 -25.54
N ALA A 22 -24.52 2.89 -24.69
CA ALA A 22 -24.79 2.06 -23.52
C ALA A 22 -25.34 0.67 -23.87
N VAL A 23 -26.11 0.54 -24.95
CA VAL A 23 -26.70 -0.76 -25.36
C VAL A 23 -25.71 -1.63 -26.14
N ALA A 24 -24.75 -1.03 -26.84
CA ALA A 24 -23.81 -1.76 -27.70
C ALA A 24 -22.69 -2.49 -26.93
N VAL A 25 -22.50 -2.21 -25.64
CA VAL A 25 -21.38 -2.80 -24.89
C VAL A 25 -21.85 -3.35 -23.53
N PRO A 26 -22.38 -4.59 -23.49
CA PRO A 26 -22.29 -5.35 -22.26
C PRO A 26 -20.81 -5.71 -22.03
N VAL A 27 -20.03 -4.79 -21.46
CA VAL A 27 -18.73 -5.15 -20.87
C VAL A 27 -19.04 -5.87 -19.57
N ALA A 28 -19.54 -7.10 -19.67
CA ALA A 28 -19.34 -8.05 -18.61
C ALA A 28 -17.82 -8.26 -18.56
N ALA A 29 -17.17 -7.59 -17.60
CA ALA A 29 -15.78 -7.80 -17.25
C ALA A 29 -15.64 -9.22 -16.71
N ASN A 30 -15.65 -10.20 -17.62
CA ASN A 30 -15.36 -11.59 -17.32
C ASN A 30 -13.86 -11.65 -17.02
N ALA A 31 -13.50 -11.34 -15.78
CA ALA A 31 -12.16 -11.42 -15.22
C ALA A 31 -11.73 -12.89 -15.01
N ALA A 32 -12.15 -13.80 -15.88
CA ALA A 32 -11.57 -15.13 -15.97
C ALA A 32 -10.19 -14.99 -16.64
N VAL A 33 -9.26 -14.40 -15.89
CA VAL A 33 -7.87 -14.28 -16.31
C VAL A 33 -7.31 -15.69 -16.31
N ASN A 34 -7.18 -16.26 -17.51
CA ASN A 34 -6.40 -17.48 -17.71
C ASN A 34 -4.93 -17.11 -17.57
N LEU A 35 -4.44 -17.02 -16.33
CA LEU A 35 -3.01 -16.88 -16.11
C LEU A 35 -2.33 -18.20 -16.48
N PRO A 36 -1.26 -18.15 -17.29
CA PRO A 36 -0.42 -19.32 -17.49
C PRO A 36 0.07 -19.85 -16.14
N THR A 37 0.07 -21.17 -15.96
CA THR A 37 0.69 -21.79 -14.79
C THR A 37 2.19 -21.46 -14.79
N LYS A 38 2.64 -20.79 -13.73
CA LYS A 38 4.05 -20.46 -13.50
C LYS A 38 4.57 -21.24 -12.31
N THR A 39 5.83 -21.66 -12.37
CA THR A 39 6.51 -22.25 -11.21
C THR A 39 6.80 -21.17 -10.17
N PRO A 40 6.95 -21.50 -8.87
CA PRO A 40 7.35 -20.53 -7.85
C PRO A 40 8.62 -19.76 -8.21
N SER A 41 9.60 -20.43 -8.82
CA SER A 41 10.84 -19.82 -9.30
C SER A 41 10.59 -18.78 -10.40
N GLN A 42 9.67 -19.04 -11.33
CA GLN A 42 9.30 -18.08 -12.38
C GLN A 42 8.56 -16.87 -11.81
N VAL A 43 7.76 -17.04 -10.76
CA VAL A 43 7.09 -15.93 -10.07
C VAL A 43 8.11 -15.01 -9.39
N LEU A 44 9.09 -15.59 -8.68
CA LEU A 44 10.18 -14.83 -8.08
C LEU A 44 11.03 -14.12 -9.14
N ALA A 45 11.31 -14.77 -10.28
CA ALA A 45 12.05 -14.16 -11.38
C ALA A 45 11.31 -12.96 -11.99
N LEU A 46 9.97 -13.04 -12.10
CA LEU A 46 9.16 -11.92 -12.56
C LEU A 46 9.20 -10.75 -11.58
N ALA A 47 9.07 -11.02 -10.28
CA ALA A 47 9.17 -10.00 -9.24
C ALA A 47 10.56 -9.34 -9.22
N ALA A 48 11.63 -10.13 -9.38
CA ALA A 48 13.01 -9.65 -9.40
C ALA A 48 13.38 -8.88 -10.69
N GLY A 49 12.70 -9.18 -11.81
CA GLY A 49 12.90 -8.48 -13.07
C GLY A 49 12.35 -7.05 -13.08
N GLU A 50 11.44 -6.74 -12.16
CA GLU A 50 10.82 -5.42 -12.05
C GLU A 50 11.67 -4.44 -11.23
N LYS A 51 11.81 -3.22 -11.75
CA LYS A 51 12.59 -2.15 -11.10
C LYS A 51 11.63 -1.13 -10.50
N VAL A 52 11.32 -1.28 -9.22
CA VAL A 52 10.54 -0.28 -8.49
C VAL A 52 11.44 0.86 -8.07
N THR A 53 11.21 2.05 -8.65
CA THR A 53 12.01 3.25 -8.34
C THR A 53 11.57 3.89 -7.03
N ALA A 54 10.26 3.97 -6.78
CA ALA A 54 9.73 4.48 -5.53
C ALA A 54 8.45 3.72 -5.14
N LEU A 55 8.26 3.50 -3.84
CA LEU A 55 7.04 2.89 -3.30
C LEU A 55 6.72 3.48 -1.93
N SER A 56 5.42 3.50 -1.61
CA SER A 56 4.95 3.77 -0.26
C SER A 56 3.81 2.82 0.09
N GLY A 57 3.78 2.32 1.31
CA GLY A 57 2.72 1.40 1.75
C GLY A 57 2.65 1.24 3.26
N THR A 58 1.61 0.54 3.71
CA THR A 58 1.41 0.19 5.12
C THR A 58 1.61 -1.31 5.28
N LEU A 59 2.53 -1.70 6.15
CA LEU A 59 2.77 -3.07 6.61
C LEU A 59 2.06 -3.27 7.96
N SER A 60 1.11 -4.20 8.01
CA SER A 60 0.54 -4.68 9.27
C SER A 60 1.14 -6.05 9.56
N GLN A 61 1.91 -6.16 10.63
CA GLN A 61 2.47 -7.42 11.10
C GLN A 61 1.69 -7.87 12.33
N THR A 62 1.24 -9.12 12.31
CA THR A 62 0.62 -9.79 13.46
C THR A 62 1.37 -11.08 13.72
N SER A 63 2.03 -11.14 14.87
CA SER A 63 2.72 -12.35 15.32
C SER A 63 1.86 -13.05 16.37
N ASN A 64 1.46 -14.30 16.10
CA ASN A 64 0.75 -15.14 17.06
C ASN A 64 1.61 -16.36 17.41
N LEU A 65 2.58 -16.14 18.29
CA LEU A 65 3.59 -17.14 18.65
C LEU A 65 3.24 -17.92 19.92
N GLY A 66 2.09 -17.65 20.54
CA GLY A 66 1.68 -18.28 21.81
C GLY A 66 2.61 -17.97 23.00
N LEU A 67 3.48 -16.96 22.85
CA LEU A 67 4.39 -16.52 23.90
C LEU A 67 3.67 -15.55 24.85
N PRO A 68 3.88 -15.67 26.17
CA PRO A 68 3.34 -14.71 27.14
C PRO A 68 3.97 -13.32 26.94
N GLU A 69 3.23 -12.27 27.29
CA GLU A 69 3.73 -10.89 27.23
C GLU A 69 4.95 -10.72 28.16
N ILE A 70 6.09 -10.36 27.57
CA ILE A 70 7.34 -10.12 28.31
C ILE A 70 7.31 -8.68 28.84
N PRO A 71 7.54 -8.44 30.14
CA PRO A 71 7.58 -7.09 30.68
C PRO A 71 8.72 -6.28 30.06
N THR A 72 8.40 -5.08 29.54
CA THR A 72 9.35 -4.18 28.86
C THR A 72 10.01 -3.18 29.81
N THR A 73 9.82 -3.34 31.11
CA THR A 73 10.35 -2.46 32.17
C THR A 73 11.26 -3.25 33.12
N GLY A 74 12.55 -2.93 33.16
CA GLY A 74 13.54 -3.59 34.02
C GLY A 74 14.98 -3.56 33.46
N ALA A 75 15.91 -4.23 34.13
CA ALA A 75 17.33 -4.31 33.72
C ALA A 75 17.52 -4.92 32.31
N ASP A 76 16.54 -5.72 31.85
CA ASP A 76 16.52 -6.38 30.54
C ASP A 76 15.59 -5.68 29.51
N ALA A 77 15.19 -4.43 29.76
CA ALA A 77 14.21 -3.71 28.94
C ALA A 77 14.57 -3.64 27.45
N SER A 78 15.86 -3.54 27.10
CA SER A 78 16.30 -3.52 25.70
C SER A 78 16.07 -4.85 24.98
N ALA A 79 16.24 -5.98 25.67
CA ALA A 79 15.95 -7.30 25.12
C ALA A 79 14.43 -7.53 25.03
N GLY A 80 13.68 -7.10 26.04
CA GLY A 80 12.20 -7.15 26.04
C GLY A 80 11.58 -6.37 24.87
N SER A 81 12.04 -5.15 24.60
CA SER A 81 11.53 -4.34 23.48
C SER A 81 11.89 -4.90 22.10
N ALA A 82 13.04 -5.56 21.95
CA ALA A 82 13.41 -6.22 20.70
C ALA A 82 12.56 -7.46 20.44
N ILE A 83 12.29 -8.26 21.48
CA ILE A 83 11.40 -9.42 21.41
C ILE A 83 9.96 -8.97 21.12
N GLU A 84 9.46 -7.94 21.82
CA GLU A 84 8.11 -7.37 21.60
C GLU A 84 7.90 -6.91 20.15
N LEU A 85 8.90 -6.30 19.51
CA LEU A 85 8.83 -5.91 18.10
C LEU A 85 8.61 -7.12 17.17
N LEU A 86 9.18 -8.28 17.53
CA LEU A 86 9.09 -9.51 16.75
C LEU A 86 7.81 -10.31 17.05
N THR A 87 7.37 -10.29 18.31
CA THR A 87 6.29 -11.16 18.80
C THR A 87 4.93 -10.45 18.91
N GLY A 88 4.90 -9.13 18.88
CA GLY A 88 3.67 -8.32 18.97
C GLY A 88 3.00 -8.04 17.62
N SER A 89 1.92 -7.26 17.67
CA SER A 89 1.27 -6.71 16.46
C SER A 89 1.73 -5.27 16.26
N HIS A 90 2.27 -4.98 15.08
CA HIS A 90 2.84 -3.68 14.74
C HIS A 90 2.34 -3.22 13.39
N THR A 91 2.02 -1.94 13.26
CA THR A 91 1.72 -1.32 11.97
C THR A 91 2.85 -0.36 11.63
N ALA A 92 3.46 -0.54 10.46
CA ALA A 92 4.51 0.33 9.96
C ALA A 92 4.14 0.92 8.60
N ARG A 93 4.52 2.17 8.36
CA ARG A 93 4.51 2.79 7.03
C ARG A 93 5.92 2.75 6.46
N ILE A 94 6.04 2.29 5.23
CA ILE A 94 7.31 2.15 4.53
C ILE A 94 7.29 3.07 3.32
N PHE A 95 8.35 3.82 3.14
CA PHE A 95 8.59 4.69 2.00
C PHE A 95 9.98 4.39 1.45
N VAL A 96 10.09 4.13 0.15
CA VAL A 96 11.37 3.90 -0.54
C VAL A 96 11.41 4.79 -1.76
N ASP A 97 12.56 5.43 -1.97
CA ASP A 97 12.90 6.21 -3.16
C ASP A 97 14.35 5.87 -3.55
N GLY A 98 14.47 5.02 -4.58
CA GLY A 98 15.73 4.48 -5.08
C GLY A 98 16.48 3.62 -4.06
N SER A 99 17.81 3.57 -4.21
CA SER A 99 18.70 2.77 -3.37
C SER A 99 19.20 3.52 -2.12
N THR A 100 18.93 4.82 -2.01
CA THR A 100 19.56 5.70 -1.02
C THR A 100 18.57 6.34 -0.06
N LYS A 101 17.28 6.45 -0.40
CA LYS A 101 16.29 7.10 0.44
C LYS A 101 15.22 6.12 0.89
N GLN A 102 15.11 5.94 2.19
CA GLN A 102 14.17 4.99 2.80
C GLN A 102 13.65 5.58 4.11
N ARG A 103 12.37 5.41 4.40
CA ARG A 103 11.77 5.76 5.70
C ARG A 103 10.88 4.62 6.16
N VAL A 104 11.09 4.20 7.40
CA VAL A 104 10.22 3.27 8.10
C VAL A 104 9.65 4.00 9.31
N GLN A 105 8.33 4.10 9.38
CA GLN A 105 7.60 4.72 10.48
C GLN A 105 6.76 3.64 11.15
N VAL A 106 7.13 3.23 12.36
CA VAL A 106 6.35 2.31 13.19
C VAL A 106 5.36 3.13 14.01
N LEU A 107 4.07 2.82 13.88
CA LEU A 107 3.01 3.45 14.65
C LEU A 107 2.78 2.64 15.92
N ASP A 108 2.96 3.29 17.07
CA ASP A 108 2.64 2.76 18.37
C ASP A 108 1.35 3.41 18.91
N THR A 109 0.82 2.92 20.04
CA THR A 109 -0.33 3.53 20.69
C THR A 109 0.00 4.94 21.17
N MET A 110 -0.47 5.94 20.43
CA MET A 110 -0.21 7.38 20.65
C MET A 110 1.26 7.81 20.50
N ALA A 111 2.10 7.02 19.85
CA ALA A 111 3.49 7.37 19.57
C ALA A 111 3.89 6.88 18.19
N GLU A 112 5.05 7.35 17.71
CA GLU A 112 5.65 6.91 16.46
C GLU A 112 7.17 6.81 16.62
N ARG A 113 7.73 5.82 15.95
CA ARG A 113 9.18 5.63 15.84
C ARG A 113 9.54 5.61 14.37
N ASP A 114 10.43 6.52 13.99
CA ASP A 114 10.81 6.75 12.62
C ASP A 114 12.30 6.47 12.43
N MET A 115 12.61 5.69 11.40
CA MET A 115 13.97 5.53 10.88
C MET A 115 14.01 6.05 9.46
N VAL A 116 14.79 7.11 9.23
CA VAL A 116 14.99 7.71 7.91
C VAL A 116 16.43 7.51 7.49
N ARG A 117 16.64 6.93 6.32
CA ARG A 117 17.94 6.87 5.64
C ARG A 117 17.92 7.81 4.45
N ASN A 118 18.91 8.68 4.34
CA ASN A 118 19.12 9.57 3.20
C ASN A 118 20.60 9.52 2.78
N GLY A 119 20.92 8.68 1.81
CA GLY A 119 22.30 8.46 1.37
C GLY A 119 23.14 7.75 2.44
N SER A 120 24.13 8.44 2.97
CA SER A 120 24.99 7.97 4.08
C SER A 120 24.47 8.37 5.45
N GLU A 121 23.42 9.17 5.53
CA GLU A 121 22.85 9.65 6.79
C GLU A 121 21.70 8.75 7.24
N VAL A 122 21.65 8.49 8.55
CA VAL A 122 20.55 7.76 9.19
C VAL A 122 20.07 8.57 10.39
N TRP A 123 18.78 8.86 10.43
CA TRP A 123 18.11 9.53 11.54
C TRP A 123 17.13 8.58 12.19
N LEU A 124 17.12 8.59 13.51
CA LEU A 124 16.15 7.90 14.34
C LEU A 124 15.37 8.96 15.11
N TYR A 125 14.06 8.77 15.21
CA TYR A 125 13.19 9.65 15.97
C TYR A 125 12.16 8.81 16.73
N ASP A 126 11.96 9.15 18.00
CA ASP A 126 10.98 8.55 18.91
C ASP A 126 10.14 9.69 19.50
N SER A 127 8.87 9.78 19.11
CA SER A 127 7.99 10.86 19.55
C SER A 127 7.61 10.78 21.03
N LYS A 128 7.65 9.58 21.63
CA LYS A 128 7.40 9.38 23.07
C LYS A 128 8.53 9.99 23.91
N LYS A 129 9.77 9.88 23.42
CA LYS A 129 10.97 10.40 24.08
C LYS A 129 11.38 11.80 23.60
N LYS A 130 10.84 12.26 22.46
CA LYS A 130 11.23 13.50 21.77
C LYS A 130 12.72 13.53 21.43
N THR A 131 13.23 12.40 20.97
CA THR A 131 14.64 12.17 20.60
C THR A 131 14.70 11.57 19.22
#